data_AF-A0A939CJD7-F1
#
_entry.id   AF-A0A939CJD7-F1
#
_cell.length_a   1.000
_cell.length_b   1.000
_cell.length_c   1.000
_cell.angle_alpha   90.00
_cell.angle_beta   90.00
_cell.angle_gamma   90.00
#
_symmetry.space_group_name_H-M   'P 1'
#
loop_
_entity.id
_entity.type
_entity.pdbx_description
1 polymer ?
#
loop_
_entity_poly.entity_id
_entity_poly.type
_entity_poly.pdbx_seq_one_letter_code
_entity_poly.pdbx_strand_id
1 'polypeptide(L)' 'MNKKWAVKRLTINLTSGEAQKLEQYCLTTGRPATDVIRELIRSLYPKDEKASETS' A
#
# COMPACT_ATOMS: atom_id res chain seq x y z
N MET A 1 0.63 13.01 20.35
CA MET A 1 -0.71 12.40 20.19
C MET A 1 -0.58 10.92 19.88
N ASN A 2 -0.92 10.03 20.82
CA ASN A 2 -1.07 8.60 20.55
C ASN A 2 -2.29 8.36 19.66
N LYS A 3 -2.15 8.54 18.34
CA LYS A 3 -3.12 8.01 17.38
C LYS A 3 -2.96 6.49 17.40
N LYS A 4 -3.66 5.80 18.30
CA LYS A 4 -3.89 4.35 18.15
C LYS A 4 -4.65 4.19 16.84
N TRP A 5 -3.92 3.94 15.75
CA TRP A 5 -4.54 3.70 14.44
C TRP A 5 -5.37 2.44 14.56
N ALA A 6 -6.69 2.60 14.62
CA ALA A 6 -7.58 1.46 14.47
C ALA A 6 -7.21 0.75 13.17
N VAL A 7 -6.99 -0.56 13.24
CA VAL A 7 -6.76 -1.38 12.05
C VAL A 7 -8.03 -1.26 11.20
N LYS A 8 -7.94 -0.54 10.08
CA LYS A 8 -9.03 -0.42 9.11
C LYS A 8 -8.89 -1.51 8.06
N ARG A 9 -10.00 -2.18 7.75
CA ARG A 9 -10.08 -3.15 6.65
C ARG A 9 -10.57 -2.43 5.40
N LEU A 10 -9.92 -2.68 4.28
CA LEU A 10 -10.29 -2.18 2.96
C LEU A 10 -10.44 -3.38 2.03
N THR A 11 -11.53 -3.43 1.27
CA THR A 11 -11.73 -4.39 0.20
C THR A 11 -11.41 -3.70 -1.12
N ILE A 12 -10.60 -4.33 -1.97
CA ILE A 12 -10.23 -3.82 -3.29
C ILE A 12 -10.67 -4.86 -4.31
N ASN A 13 -11.41 -4.41 -5.32
CA ASN A 13 -11.76 -5.25 -6.46
C ASN A 13 -10.67 -5.13 -7.52
N LEU A 14 -10.21 -6.27 -8.01
CA LEU A 14 -9.22 -6.38 -9.08
C LEU A 14 -9.85 -7.16 -10.22
N THR A 15 -9.48 -6.83 -11.46
CA THR A 15 -9.81 -7.70 -12.60
C THR A 15 -9.01 -9.02 -12.48
N SER A 16 -9.48 -10.08 -13.14
CA SER A 16 -8.83 -11.39 -13.08
C SER A 16 -7.35 -11.34 -13.48
N GLY A 17 -7.00 -10.51 -14.48
CA GLY A 17 -5.62 -10.34 -14.92
C GLY A 17 -4.73 -9.61 -13.91
N GLU A 18 -5.27 -8.61 -13.21
CA GLU A 18 -4.55 -7.89 -12.15
C GLU A 18 -4.34 -8.76 -10.91
N ALA A 19 -5.37 -9.53 -10.54
CA ALA A 19 -5.29 -10.49 -9.44
C ALA A 19 -4.20 -11.55 -9.70
N GLN A 20 -4.17 -12.11 -10.91
CA GLN A 20 -3.17 -13.11 -11.30
C GLN A 20 -1.74 -12.54 -11.30
N LYS A 21 -1.56 -11.31 -11.78
CA LYS A 21 -0.26 -10.61 -11.71
C LYS A 21 0.20 -10.41 -10.27
N LEU A 22 -0.70 -9.98 -9.39
CA LEU A 22 -0.40 -9.80 -7.97
C LEU A 22 -0.02 -11.13 -7.32
N GLU A 23 -0.77 -12.19 -7.58
CA GLU A 23 -0.50 -13.53 -7.07
C GLU A 23 0.88 -14.04 -7.51
N GLN A 24 1.18 -13.96 -8.82
CA GLN A 24 2.47 -14.38 -9.35
C GLN A 24 3.63 -13.59 -8.73
N TYR A 25 3.47 -12.28 -8.55
CA TYR A 25 4.48 -11.45 -7.90
C TYR A 25 4.70 -11.86 -6.43
N CYS A 26 3.63 -12.14 -5.70
CA CYS A 26 3.71 -12.61 -4.32
C CYS A 26 4.42 -13.97 -4.22
N LEU A 27 4.13 -14.90 -5.15
CA LEU A 27 4.80 -16.20 -5.22
C LEU A 27 6.31 -16.08 -5.48
N THR A 28 6.70 -15.24 -6.45
CA THR A 28 8.11 -15.05 -6.82
C THR A 28 8.91 -14.35 -5.71
N THR A 29 8.31 -13.39 -5.02
CA THR A 29 8.99 -12.58 -3.99
C THR A 29 8.85 -13.14 -2.57
N GLY A 30 7.94 -14.10 -2.36
CA GLY A 30 7.58 -14.61 -1.04
C GLY A 30 6.85 -13.59 -0.15
N ARG A 31 6.45 -12.43 -0.70
CA ARG A 31 5.79 -11.37 0.08
C ARG A 31 4.28 -11.56 0.10
N PRO A 32 3.62 -11.26 1.24
CA PRO A 32 2.17 -11.32 1.31
C PRO A 32 1.53 -10.18 0.51
N ALA A 33 0.42 -10.48 -0.16
CA ALA A 33 -0.32 -9.52 -0.98
C ALA A 33 -0.68 -8.22 -0.24
N THR A 34 -0.97 -8.32 1.06
CA THR A 34 -1.28 -7.15 1.92
C THR A 34 -0.12 -6.18 2.04
N ASP A 35 1.12 -6.66 2.11
CA ASP A 35 2.30 -5.81 2.21
C ASP A 35 2.63 -5.16 0.87
N VAL A 36 2.50 -5.93 -0.22
CA VAL A 36 2.65 -5.42 -1.59
C VAL A 36 1.65 -4.30 -1.87
N ILE A 37 0.36 -4.53 -1.59
CA ILE A 37 -0.70 -3.52 -1.75
C ILE A 37 -0.42 -2.29 -0.88
N ARG A 38 -0.02 -2.49 0.38
CA ARG A 38 0.27 -1.38 1.29
C ARG A 38 1.43 -0.51 0.79
N GLU A 39 2.46 -1.13 0.24
CA GLU A 39 3.60 -0.44 -0.36
C GLU A 39 3.21 0.34 -1.61
N LEU A 40 2.44 -0.27 -2.51
CA LEU A 40 1.91 0.40 -3.69
C LEU A 40 1.06 1.60 -3.31
N ILE A 41 0.12 1.45 -2.35
CA ILE A 41 -0.68 2.56 -1.83
C ILE A 41 0.21 3.67 -1.28
N ARG A 42 1.27 3.34 -0.52
CA ARG A 42 2.21 4.35 0.00
C ARG A 42 2.99 5.07 -1.09
N SER A 43 3.31 4.40 -2.19
CA SER A 43 3.96 5.02 -3.34
C SER A 43 3.05 5.98 -4.12
N LEU A 44 1.73 5.79 -4.03
CA LEU A 44 0.74 6.71 -4.64
C LEU A 44 0.63 8.03 -3.87
N TYR A 45 0.96 8.04 -2.58
CA TYR A 45 1.12 9.29 -1.86
C TYR A 45 2.48 9.87 -2.28
N PRO A 46 2.53 11.01 -3.00
CA PRO A 46 3.79 11.73 -3.13
C PRO A 46 4.32 11.91 -1.71
N LYS A 47 5.59 11.55 -1.47
CA LYS A 47 6.28 11.93 -0.24
C LYS A 47 5.93 13.40 -0.04
N ASP A 48 5.21 13.71 1.05
CA ASP A 48 4.89 15.08 1.40
C ASP A 48 6.15 15.90 1.15
N GLU A 49 6.07 16.75 0.13
CA GLU A 49 6.96 17.88 -0.01
C GLU A 49 6.98 18.50 1.37
N LYS A 50 8.18 18.50 1.95
CA LYS A 50 8.43 18.96 3.31
C LYS A 50 7.58 20.20 3.55
N ALA A 51 6.86 20.19 4.66
CA ALA A 51 6.61 21.42 5.39
C ALA A 51 7.97 22.11 5.65
N SER A 52 8.39 22.94 4.71
CA SER A 52 9.40 23.98 4.74
C SER A 52 8.72 25.12 3.98
N GLU A 53 8.41 26.27 4.54
CA GLU A 53 9.12 27.03 5.56
C GLU A 53 8.15 27.62 6.60
N THR A 54 8.48 27.43 7.87
CA THR A 54 8.27 28.45 8.89
C THR A 54 9.62 29.12 9.04
N SER A 55 9.84 30.30 8.46
CA SER A 55 10.79 31.35 8.86
C SER A 55 10.65 32.55 7.93
#